data_AF-A0A0D0JXE9-F1
#
_entry.id   AF-A0A0D0JXE9-F1
#
_cell.length_a   1.000
_cell.length_b   1.000
_cell.length_c   1.000
_cell.angle_alpha   90.00
_cell.angle_beta   90.00
_cell.angle_gamma   90.00
#
_symmetry.space_group_name_H-M   'P 1'
#
loop_
_entity.id
_entity.type
_entity.pdbx_description
1 polymer ?
#
loop_
_entity_poly.entity_id
_entity_poly.type
_entity_poly.pdbx_seq_one_letter_code
_entity_poly.pdbx_strand_id
1 'polypeptide(L)'
;MGSEEIYPKIGDLTTLARVLGMPYFPVTPLFPHFGPLGLIPLPSKWYIEFGEPIETTSYDPSAADDPMELFEVTDRVRETIQQTLYKLLTRRRNVFLG
;
A
#
# COMPACT_ATOMS: atom_id res chain seq x y z
N MET A 1 -1.98 -2.56 -0.39
CA MET A 1 -1.11 -1.43 0.00
C MET A 1 -1.93 -0.54 0.92
N GLY A 2 -1.64 -0.60 2.22
CA GLY A 2 -2.42 0.07 3.25
C GLY A 2 -2.38 1.58 3.12
N SER A 3 -3.50 2.23 3.47
CA SER A 3 -3.67 3.68 3.55
C SER A 3 -2.66 4.38 4.49
N GLU A 4 -1.87 3.62 5.25
CA GLU A 4 -0.93 4.14 6.26
C GLU A 4 0.48 4.45 5.71
N GLU A 5 0.82 4.03 4.48
CA GLU A 5 2.15 4.29 3.88
C GLU A 5 2.18 5.45 2.84
N ILE A 6 1.11 6.23 2.74
CA ILE A 6 0.90 7.20 1.64
C ILE A 6 1.50 8.59 1.89
N TYR A 7 2.21 8.78 3.00
CA TYR A 7 3.10 9.93 3.07
C TYR A 7 4.53 9.48 2.75
N PRO A 8 5.19 10.06 1.73
CA PRO A 8 6.64 10.10 1.75
C PRO A 8 7.04 11.02 2.91
N LYS A 9 7.00 10.51 4.15
CA LYS A 9 7.61 11.18 5.30
C LYS A 9 9.11 10.98 5.15
N ILE A 10 9.76 11.87 4.37
CA ILE A 10 11.22 11.87 4.20
C ILE A 10 11.93 12.17 5.54
N GLY A 11 11.20 12.71 6.52
CA GLY A 11 11.61 12.83 7.91
C GLY A 11 10.62 13.72 8.67
N ASP A 12 10.42 13.46 9.96
CA ASP A 12 9.66 14.34 10.83
C ASP A 12 10.62 15.37 11.48
N LEU A 13 10.49 16.65 11.15
CA LEU A 13 11.18 17.72 11.87
C LEU A 13 10.37 18.08 13.12
N THR A 14 10.47 17.22 14.13
CA THR A 14 9.72 17.32 15.39
C THR A 14 9.97 18.64 16.13
N THR A 15 11.15 19.25 15.95
CA THR A 15 11.49 20.55 16.56
C THR A 15 10.66 21.70 15.98
N LEU A 16 10.47 21.72 14.66
CA LEU A 16 9.63 22.73 13.98
C LEU A 16 8.14 22.48 14.23
N ALA A 17 7.72 21.22 14.28
CA ALA A 17 6.36 20.83 14.64
C ALA A 17 5.98 21.34 16.05
N ARG A 18 6.90 21.21 17.01
CA ARG A 18 6.71 21.65 18.41
C ARG A 18 6.65 23.17 18.55
N VAL A 19 7.44 23.92 17.77
CA VAL A 19 7.39 25.40 17.78
C VAL A 19 6.11 25.94 17.14
N LEU A 20 5.58 25.24 16.13
CA LEU A 20 4.35 25.61 15.43
C LEU A 20 3.07 24.98 16.01
N GLY A 21 3.18 24.16 17.05
CA GLY A 21 2.04 23.50 17.70
C GLY A 21 1.33 22.44 16.83
N MET A 22 2.01 21.87 15.84
CA MET A 22 1.45 20.87 14.92
C MET A 22 1.90 19.45 15.32
N PRO A 23 1.06 18.41 15.12
CA PRO A 23 1.41 17.02 15.48
C PRO A 23 2.59 16.44 14.69
N TYR A 24 2.86 16.98 13.49
CA TYR A 24 4.03 16.71 12.68
C TYR A 24 4.26 17.89 11.74
N PHE A 25 5.50 18.08 11.27
CA PHE A 25 5.82 19.12 10.29
C PHE A 25 6.04 18.49 8.90
N PRO A 26 5.23 18.83 7.89
CA PRO A 26 5.31 18.18 6.57
C PRO A 26 6.53 18.69 5.80
N VAL A 27 7.60 17.90 5.75
CA VAL A 27 8.67 18.09 4.76
C VAL A 27 8.35 17.25 3.54
N THR A 28 7.81 17.92 2.52
CA THR A 28 7.60 17.34 1.19
C THR A 28 8.81 17.67 0.31
N PRO A 29 9.05 16.96 -0.81
CA PRO A 29 10.14 17.31 -1.73
C PRO A 29 10.07 18.75 -2.27
N LEU A 30 8.89 19.37 -2.27
CA LEU A 30 8.64 20.71 -2.78
C LEU A 30 8.69 21.78 -1.67
N PHE A 31 8.60 21.39 -0.40
CA PHE A 31 8.66 22.29 0.76
C PHE A 31 10.02 22.17 1.46
N PRO A 32 10.67 23.28 1.88
CA PRO A 32 10.21 24.67 1.88
C PRO A 32 10.53 25.46 0.59
N HIS A 33 11.26 24.86 -0.36
CA HIS A 33 11.82 25.55 -1.53
C HIS A 33 10.77 26.26 -2.42
N PHE A 34 9.55 25.72 -2.52
CA PHE A 34 8.41 26.34 -3.24
C PHE A 34 7.40 27.05 -2.33
N GLY A 35 7.75 27.31 -1.06
CA GLY A 35 6.86 27.96 -0.10
C GLY A 35 5.55 27.17 0.14
N PRO A 36 4.42 27.84 0.44
CA PRO A 36 3.15 27.17 0.72
C PRO A 36 2.62 26.26 -0.40
N LEU A 37 3.02 26.48 -1.66
CA LEU A 37 2.66 25.59 -2.77
C LEU A 37 3.29 24.20 -2.64
N GLY A 38 4.42 24.09 -1.94
CA GLY A 38 5.04 22.82 -1.60
C GLY A 38 4.26 22.01 -0.55
N LEU A 39 3.29 22.61 0.12
CA LEU A 39 2.40 21.91 1.07
C LEU A 39 1.26 21.16 0.38
N ILE A 40 1.08 21.33 -0.94
CA ILE A 40 0.06 20.61 -1.69
C ILE A 40 0.49 19.14 -1.80
N PRO A 41 -0.24 18.19 -1.18
CA PRO A 41 0.09 16.78 -1.28
C PRO A 41 -0.12 16.29 -2.71
N LEU A 42 0.81 15.46 -3.20
CA LEU A 42 0.64 14.83 -4.51
C LEU A 42 -0.57 13.88 -4.49
N PRO A 43 -1.41 13.87 -5.54
CA PRO A 43 -2.59 13.02 -5.59
C PRO A 43 -2.19 11.55 -5.59
N SER A 44 -2.63 10.80 -4.59
CA SER A 44 -2.40 9.37 -4.43
C SER A 44 -3.72 8.62 -4.63
N LYS A 45 -3.88 7.99 -5.80
CA LYS A 45 -5.06 7.17 -6.13
C LYS A 45 -4.84 5.73 -5.62
N TRP A 46 -5.76 5.21 -4.82
CA TRP A 46 -5.73 3.83 -4.29
C TRP A 46 -6.92 3.04 -4.85
N TYR A 47 -6.71 1.73 -5.06
CA TYR A 47 -7.72 0.80 -5.51
C TYR A 47 -7.73 -0.40 -4.55
N ILE A 48 -8.92 -0.83 -4.14
CA ILE A 48 -9.12 -2.09 -3.42
C ILE A 48 -9.97 -2.98 -4.34
N GLU A 49 -9.39 -4.09 -4.79
CA GLU A 49 -10.11 -5.14 -5.50
C GLU A 49 -10.21 -6.35 -4.57
N PHE A 50 -11.43 -6.81 -4.34
CA PHE A 50 -11.68 -8.07 -3.66
C PHE A 50 -11.62 -9.19 -4.69
N GLY A 51 -10.65 -10.09 -4.55
CA GLY A 51 -10.46 -11.23 -5.43
C GLY A 51 -11.50 -12.34 -5.21
N GLU A 52 -11.47 -13.34 -6.08
CA GLU A 52 -12.28 -14.55 -5.93
C GLU A 52 -11.86 -15.32 -4.66
N PRO A 53 -12.82 -15.91 -3.92
CA PRO A 53 -12.50 -16.76 -2.78
C PRO A 53 -11.59 -17.92 -3.18
N ILE A 54 -10.61 -18.24 -2.34
CA ILE A 54 -9.77 -19.42 -2.50
C ILE A 54 -10.50 -20.58 -1.82
N GLU A 55 -10.94 -21.56 -2.60
CA GLU A 55 -11.65 -22.73 -2.08
C GLU A 55 -10.72 -23.59 -1.22
N THR A 56 -11.11 -23.80 0.03
CA THR A 56 -10.38 -24.66 0.98
C THR A 56 -11.20 -25.87 1.44
N THR A 57 -12.43 -26.02 0.96
CA THR A 57 -13.39 -27.07 1.35
C THR A 57 -12.99 -28.48 0.91
N SER A 58 -12.03 -28.61 0.00
CA SER A 58 -11.49 -29.90 -0.46
C SER A 58 -10.36 -30.45 0.41
N TYR A 59 -9.80 -29.65 1.33
CA TYR A 59 -8.72 -30.07 2.22
C TYR A 59 -9.30 -30.73 3.48
N ASP A 60 -8.64 -31.79 3.95
CA ASP A 60 -8.95 -32.39 5.25
C ASP A 60 -8.59 -31.42 6.38
N PRO A 61 -9.29 -31.40 7.53
CA PRO A 61 -8.88 -30.59 8.67
C PRO A 61 -7.42 -30.80 9.12
N SER A 62 -6.83 -31.98 8.90
CA SER A 62 -5.41 -32.24 9.20
C SER A 62 -4.43 -31.64 8.19
N ALA A 63 -4.91 -31.16 7.03
CA ALA A 63 -4.11 -30.51 6.00
C ALA A 63 -3.33 -29.29 6.51
N ALA A 64 -3.88 -28.61 7.53
CA ALA A 64 -3.23 -27.46 8.15
C ALA A 64 -1.92 -27.83 8.87
N ASP A 65 -1.78 -29.09 9.27
CA ASP A 65 -0.60 -29.63 9.94
C ASP A 65 0.41 -30.24 8.95
N ASP A 66 0.02 -30.44 7.68
CA ASP A 66 0.92 -30.89 6.61
C ASP A 66 1.67 -29.68 6.00
N PRO A 67 3.00 -29.59 6.19
CA PRO A 67 3.78 -28.48 5.64
C PRO A 67 3.72 -28.38 4.11
N MET A 68 3.52 -29.51 3.41
CA MET A 68 3.47 -29.53 1.95
C MET A 68 2.16 -28.94 1.43
N GLU A 69 1.03 -29.38 1.98
CA GLU A 69 -0.29 -28.86 1.58
C GLU A 69 -0.43 -27.37 1.93
N LEU A 70 0.04 -26.96 3.12
CA LEU A 70 0.05 -25.56 3.51
C LEU A 70 0.90 -24.70 2.56
N PHE A 71 2.04 -25.23 2.12
CA PHE A 71 2.92 -24.55 1.18
C PHE A 71 2.23 -24.36 -0.17
N GLU A 72 1.57 -25.39 -0.70
CA GLU A 72 0.80 -25.31 -1.95
C GLU A 72 -0.31 -24.26 -1.88
N VAL A 73 -1.10 -24.26 -0.81
CA VAL A 73 -2.16 -23.25 -0.60
C VAL A 73 -1.57 -21.84 -0.53
N THR A 74 -0.47 -21.67 0.20
CA THR A 74 0.19 -20.36 0.33
C THR A 74 0.74 -19.87 -1.01
N ASP A 75 1.33 -20.75 -1.82
CA ASP A 75 1.84 -20.40 -3.13
C ASP A 75 0.72 -20.02 -4.10
N ARG A 76 -0.41 -20.75 -4.03
CA ARG A 76 -1.61 -20.40 -4.79
C ARG A 76 -2.16 -19.02 -4.42
N VAL A 77 -2.26 -18.71 -3.13
CA VAL A 77 -2.68 -17.38 -2.64
C VAL A 77 -1.75 -16.30 -3.20
N ARG A 78 -0.44 -16.52 -3.11
CA ARG A 78 0.57 -15.57 -3.62
C ARG A 78 0.39 -15.35 -5.11
N GLU A 79 0.24 -16.39 -5.89
CA GLU A 79 0.06 -16.30 -7.34
C GLU A 79 -1.21 -15.51 -7.71
N THR A 80 -2.35 -15.81 -7.07
CA THR A 80 -3.62 -15.11 -7.31
C THR A 80 -3.52 -13.62 -6.98
N ILE A 81 -2.87 -13.27 -5.86
CA ILE A 81 -2.63 -11.87 -5.49
C ILE A 81 -1.76 -11.20 -6.56
N GLN A 82 -0.66 -11.83 -6.98
CA GLN A 82 0.25 -11.24 -7.97
C GLN A 82 -0.44 -11.03 -9.32
N GLN A 83 -1.20 -12.00 -9.82
CA GLN A 83 -1.97 -11.86 -11.05
C GLN A 83 -2.98 -10.71 -10.98
N THR A 84 -3.68 -10.59 -9.84
CA THR A 84 -4.63 -9.48 -9.60
C THR A 84 -3.91 -8.14 -9.58
N LEU A 85 -2.76 -8.06 -8.91
CA LEU A 85 -1.92 -6.86 -8.89
C LEU A 85 -1.43 -6.49 -10.30
N TYR A 86 -0.96 -7.45 -11.10
CA TYR A 86 -0.54 -7.19 -12.48
C TYR A 86 -1.69 -6.64 -13.32
N LYS A 87 -2.88 -7.26 -13.24
CA LYS A 87 -4.09 -6.78 -13.93
C LYS A 87 -4.46 -5.34 -13.52
N LEU A 88 -4.39 -5.03 -12.23
CA LEU A 88 -4.63 -3.69 -11.70
C LEU A 88 -3.59 -2.67 -12.16
N LEU A 89 -2.31 -3.07 -12.17
CA LEU A 89 -1.21 -2.24 -12.64
C LEU A 89 -1.35 -1.92 -14.13
N THR A 90 -1.70 -2.89 -14.97
CA THR A 90 -1.94 -2.67 -16.40
C THR A 90 -3.14 -1.75 -16.66
N ARG A 91 -4.12 -1.72 -15.76
CA ARG A 91 -5.28 -0.82 -15.84
C ARG A 91 -4.94 0.64 -15.54
N ARG A 92 -3.80 0.90 -14.89
CA ARG A 92 -3.34 2.25 -14.55
C ARG A 92 -2.62 2.86 -15.76
N ARG A 93 -3.29 3.77 -16.48
CA ARG A 93 -2.72 4.50 -17.62
C ARG A 93 -1.69 5.55 -17.18
N ASN A 94 -1.80 6.12 -15.99
CA ASN A 94 -0.90 7.15 -15.48
C ASN A 94 -0.87 7.20 -13.94
N VAL A 95 0.34 7.32 -13.37
CA VAL A 95 0.57 7.33 -11.91
C VAL A 95 -0.16 8.49 -11.23
N PHE A 96 -0.31 9.62 -11.91
CA PHE A 96 -0.96 10.82 -11.37
C PHE A 96 -2.29 11.17 -12.07
N LEU A 97 -2.37 10.97 -13.39
CA LEU A 97 -3.50 11.49 -14.19
C LEU A 97 -4.56 10.46 -14.59
N GLY A 98 -4.35 9.15 -14.36
CA GLY A 98 -5.27 8.09 -14.80
C GLY A 98 -4.66 7.21 -15.85
#